data_AF-A0A9W4WCT3-F1
#
_entry.id   AF-A0A9W4WCT3-F1
#
_cell.length_a   1.000
_cell.length_b   1.000
_cell.length_c   1.000
_cell.angle_alpha   90.00
_cell.angle_beta   90.00
_cell.angle_gamma   90.00
#
_symmetry.space_group_name_H-M   'P 1'
#
loop_
_entity.id
_entity.type
_entity.pdbx_description
1 polymer ?
#
loop_
_entity_poly.entity_id
_entity_poly.type
_entity_poly.pdbx_seq_one_letter_code
_entity_poly.pdbx_strand_id
1 'polypeptide(L)'
;MTGGATDRTNTIGFIGLGAMGNHMFSNLVNRSTAKVGNSAKYALFDVNDAAVEGVIQRHQKQNPAVSIHRCSSPCDVAQKASTIITMVPTGRHVEDVYLGDSSVIRALETLDEQQRSATLCLDQSTIEQSVSRYVALKLRETGADLLDAPVSGGVIGARDGTLAIMVGGNKRSFERAVPYLQPMARKVTYCGDLGAGLAAKISNK
;
A
#
# COMPACT_ATOMS: atom_id res chain seq x y z
N MET A 1 -14.73 19.40 -17.65
CA MET A 1 -14.03 18.14 -18.02
C MET A 1 -14.30 17.15 -16.91
N THR A 2 -15.27 16.27 -17.11
CA THR A 2 -15.69 15.26 -16.14
C THR A 2 -14.57 14.24 -15.96
N GLY A 3 -13.88 14.28 -14.81
CA GLY A 3 -12.94 13.23 -14.42
C GLY A 3 -13.69 11.91 -14.41
N GLY A 4 -13.37 11.02 -15.35
CA GLY A 4 -13.97 9.70 -15.40
C GLY A 4 -13.77 9.01 -14.05
N ALA A 5 -14.87 8.56 -13.44
CA ALA A 5 -14.83 7.85 -12.18
C ALA A 5 -13.78 6.73 -12.29
N THR A 6 -12.73 6.83 -11.47
CA THR A 6 -11.74 5.77 -11.38
C THR A 6 -12.43 4.57 -10.74
N ASP A 7 -12.27 3.40 -11.35
CA ASP A 7 -12.72 2.16 -10.74
C ASP A 7 -11.84 1.86 -9.52
N ARG A 8 -12.23 2.40 -8.36
CA ARG A 8 -11.47 2.24 -7.09
C ARG A 8 -11.21 0.78 -6.77
N THR A 9 -12.15 -0.11 -7.08
CA THR A 9 -12.07 -1.53 -6.71
C THR A 9 -10.94 -2.25 -7.43
N ASN A 10 -10.60 -1.78 -8.63
CA ASN A 10 -9.55 -2.35 -9.47
C ASN A 10 -8.29 -1.46 -9.53
N THR A 11 -8.19 -0.48 -8.63
CA THR A 11 -7.05 0.42 -8.53
C THR A 11 -6.27 0.17 -7.24
N ILE A 12 -4.96 0.01 -7.37
CA ILE A 12 -4.03 -0.19 -6.25
C ILE A 12 -3.24 1.10 -6.01
N GLY A 13 -3.35 1.63 -4.80
CA GLY A 13 -2.59 2.77 -4.32
C GLY A 13 -1.23 2.33 -3.79
N PHE A 14 -0.18 3.09 -4.10
CA PHE A 14 1.15 2.90 -3.52
C PHE A 14 1.71 4.24 -3.05
N ILE A 15 1.97 4.33 -1.75
CA ILE A 15 2.46 5.54 -1.07
C ILE A 15 3.86 5.27 -0.53
N GLY A 16 4.83 6.05 -0.99
CA GLY A 16 6.25 5.91 -0.63
C GLY A 16 7.02 5.09 -1.67
N LEU A 17 7.81 5.78 -2.48
CA LEU A 17 8.62 5.29 -3.60
C LEU A 17 10.12 5.48 -3.34
N GLY A 18 10.52 5.46 -2.06
CA GLY A 18 11.92 5.44 -1.66
C GLY A 18 12.67 4.16 -2.06
N ALA A 19 13.83 3.91 -1.45
CA ALA A 19 14.76 2.84 -1.85
C ALA A 19 14.13 1.44 -1.95
N MET A 20 13.17 1.11 -1.09
CA MET A 20 12.40 -0.15 -1.19
C MET A 20 11.14 0.00 -2.04
N GLY A 21 10.34 1.05 -1.79
CA GLY A 21 9.02 1.22 -2.39
C GLY A 21 9.01 1.21 -3.91
N ASN A 22 9.99 1.84 -4.57
CA ASN A 22 10.07 1.85 -6.03
C ASN A 22 10.23 0.44 -6.65
N HIS A 23 11.03 -0.41 -6.00
CA HIS A 23 11.28 -1.79 -6.44
C HIS A 23 10.08 -2.69 -6.15
N MET A 24 9.49 -2.52 -4.96
CA MET A 24 8.27 -3.20 -4.55
C MET A 24 7.13 -2.92 -5.53
N PHE A 25 6.88 -1.64 -5.84
CA PHE A 25 5.90 -1.25 -6.83
C PHE A 25 6.17 -1.85 -8.20
N SER A 26 7.44 -1.88 -8.65
CA SER A 26 7.78 -2.47 -9.95
C SER A 26 7.50 -3.97 -10.00
N ASN A 27 7.78 -4.71 -8.92
CA ASN A 27 7.43 -6.13 -8.82
C ASN A 27 5.91 -6.35 -8.76
N LEU A 28 5.19 -5.50 -8.02
CA LEU A 28 3.74 -5.50 -7.97
C LEU A 28 3.13 -5.37 -9.37
N VAL A 29 3.54 -4.35 -10.13
CA VAL A 29 3.06 -4.12 -11.50
C VAL A 29 3.39 -5.31 -12.39
N ASN A 30 4.68 -5.65 -12.52
CA ASN A 30 5.13 -6.63 -13.51
C ASN A 30 4.49 -8.02 -13.30
N ARG A 31 4.40 -8.47 -12.04
CA ARG A 31 3.87 -9.81 -11.74
C ARG A 31 2.35 -9.84 -11.64
N SER A 32 1.69 -8.72 -11.33
CA SER A 32 0.23 -8.66 -11.39
C SER A 32 -0.23 -8.63 -12.84
N THR A 33 0.40 -7.80 -13.69
CA THR A 33 0.09 -7.75 -15.12
C THR A 33 0.27 -9.09 -15.81
N ALA A 34 1.31 -9.86 -15.45
CA ALA A 34 1.52 -11.20 -15.97
C ALA A 34 0.37 -12.19 -15.62
N LYS A 35 -0.36 -11.96 -14.52
CA LYS A 35 -1.45 -12.84 -14.05
C LYS A 35 -2.83 -12.41 -14.54
N VAL A 36 -3.14 -11.12 -14.48
CA VAL A 36 -4.50 -10.59 -14.73
C VAL A 36 -4.56 -9.62 -15.92
N GLY A 37 -3.48 -9.51 -16.69
CA GLY A 37 -3.37 -8.55 -17.79
C GLY A 37 -3.34 -7.10 -17.32
N ASN A 38 -3.64 -6.17 -18.22
CA ASN A 38 -3.60 -4.73 -17.96
C ASN A 38 -4.90 -4.19 -17.32
N SER A 39 -5.66 -5.05 -16.64
CA SER A 39 -6.91 -4.65 -16.01
C SER A 39 -6.69 -3.80 -14.76
N ALA A 40 -5.61 -4.03 -14.02
CA ALA A 40 -5.31 -3.26 -12.81
C ALA A 40 -4.78 -1.86 -13.13
N LYS A 41 -5.24 -0.87 -12.36
CA LYS A 41 -4.74 0.52 -12.40
C LYS A 41 -3.94 0.82 -11.14
N TYR A 42 -3.08 1.83 -11.21
CA TYR A 42 -2.22 2.21 -10.08
C TYR A 42 -2.33 3.70 -9.78
N ALA A 43 -2.41 4.04 -8.50
CA ALA A 43 -2.42 5.41 -7.99
C ALA A 43 -1.16 5.62 -7.13
N LEU A 44 -0.26 6.52 -7.55
CA LEU A 44 1.05 6.70 -6.93
C LEU A 44 1.18 8.04 -6.22
N PHE A 45 1.76 8.00 -5.02
CA PHE A 45 2.19 9.20 -4.32
C PHE A 45 3.53 8.98 -3.60
N ASP A 46 4.38 9.99 -3.66
CA ASP A 46 5.53 10.18 -2.78
C ASP A 46 5.65 11.69 -2.53
N VAL A 47 6.20 12.09 -1.38
CA VAL A 47 6.49 13.50 -1.09
C VAL A 47 7.59 14.06 -2.00
N ASN A 48 8.41 13.20 -2.60
CA ASN A 48 9.39 13.51 -3.61
C ASN A 48 8.84 13.26 -5.02
N ASP A 49 8.44 14.34 -5.68
CA ASP A 49 7.91 14.32 -7.05
C ASP A 49 8.84 13.62 -8.06
N ALA A 50 10.15 13.78 -7.93
CA ALA A 50 11.11 13.15 -8.84
C ALA A 50 11.08 11.62 -8.74
N ALA A 51 10.76 11.06 -7.56
CA ALA A 51 10.60 9.63 -7.38
C ALA A 51 9.37 9.10 -8.14
N VAL A 52 8.24 9.83 -8.08
CA VAL A 52 7.02 9.49 -8.81
C VAL A 52 7.26 9.54 -10.32
N GLU A 53 7.84 10.62 -10.82
CA GLU A 53 8.13 10.80 -12.25
C GLU A 53 9.09 9.72 -12.77
N GLY A 54 10.16 9.42 -12.03
CA GLY A 54 11.11 8.39 -12.42
C GLY A 54 10.48 6.99 -12.51
N VAL A 55 9.53 6.67 -11.63
CA VAL A 55 8.77 5.41 -11.67
C VAL A 55 7.83 5.37 -12.87
N ILE A 56 7.05 6.44 -13.10
CA ILE A 56 6.10 6.52 -14.22
C ILE A 56 6.83 6.41 -15.55
N GLN A 57 7.90 7.17 -15.77
CA GLN A 57 8.66 7.15 -17.01
C GLN A 57 9.28 5.77 -17.29
N ARG A 58 9.76 5.07 -16.25
CA ARG A 58 10.28 3.71 -16.38
C ARG A 58 9.20 2.73 -16.85
N HIS A 59 8.03 2.77 -16.23
CA HIS A 59 6.93 1.87 -16.57
C HIS A 59 6.29 2.20 -17.91
N GLN A 60 6.21 3.48 -18.31
CA GLN A 60 5.77 3.85 -19.66
C GLN A 60 6.67 3.23 -20.75
N LYS A 61 7.98 3.13 -20.50
CA LYS A 61 8.94 2.50 -21.43
C LYS A 61 8.86 0.97 -21.41
N GLN A 62 8.69 0.37 -20.23
CA GLN A 62 8.74 -1.09 -20.06
C GLN A 62 7.39 -1.76 -20.30
N ASN A 63 6.30 -1.12 -19.88
CA ASN A 63 4.93 -1.63 -19.88
C ASN A 63 3.93 -0.51 -20.25
N PRO A 64 3.94 0.01 -21.49
CA PRO A 64 3.14 1.18 -21.89
C PRO A 64 1.62 0.99 -21.73
N ALA A 65 1.14 -0.25 -21.67
CA ALA A 65 -0.27 -0.57 -21.47
C ALA A 65 -0.73 -0.49 -20.00
N VAL A 66 0.20 -0.36 -19.05
CA VAL A 66 -0.15 -0.24 -17.62
C VAL A 66 -0.57 1.19 -17.32
N SER A 67 -1.74 1.33 -16.69
CA SER A 67 -2.27 2.63 -16.28
C SER A 67 -1.77 3.02 -14.89
N ILE A 68 -0.91 4.05 -14.85
CA ILE A 68 -0.35 4.59 -13.61
C ILE A 68 -0.71 6.08 -13.52
N HIS A 69 -1.39 6.44 -12.45
CA HIS A 69 -1.83 7.81 -12.16
C HIS A 69 -0.98 8.41 -11.05
N ARG A 70 -0.34 9.55 -11.33
CA ARG A 70 0.25 10.40 -10.28
C ARG A 70 -0.87 11.02 -9.45
N CYS A 71 -0.72 10.95 -8.14
CA CYS A 71 -1.60 11.58 -7.16
C CYS A 71 -0.86 12.71 -6.45
N SER A 72 -1.59 13.69 -5.92
CA SER A 72 -1.02 14.85 -5.23
C SER A 72 -0.90 14.69 -3.71
N SER A 73 -1.53 13.66 -3.13
CA SER A 73 -1.53 13.39 -1.69
C SER A 73 -1.99 11.96 -1.38
N PRO A 74 -1.82 11.48 -0.13
CA PRO A 74 -2.44 10.24 0.34
C PRO A 74 -3.99 10.23 0.23
N CYS A 75 -4.64 11.37 0.48
CA CYS A 75 -6.08 11.54 0.26
C CYS A 75 -6.46 11.27 -1.20
N ASP A 76 -5.71 11.86 -2.14
CA ASP A 76 -5.94 11.69 -3.57
C ASP A 76 -5.75 10.23 -4.04
N VAL A 77 -4.77 9.51 -3.44
CA VAL A 77 -4.61 8.06 -3.65
C VAL A 77 -5.84 7.30 -3.15
N ALA A 78 -6.30 7.56 -1.93
CA ALA A 78 -7.42 6.84 -1.32
C ALA A 78 -8.76 7.11 -2.02
N GLN A 79 -8.95 8.29 -2.61
CA GLN A 79 -10.10 8.60 -3.47
C GLN A 79 -10.11 7.78 -4.77
N LYS A 80 -8.95 7.32 -5.24
CA LYS A 80 -8.80 6.56 -6.49
C LYS A 80 -8.59 5.07 -6.31
N ALA A 81 -8.15 4.61 -5.14
CA ALA A 81 -7.79 3.23 -4.88
C ALA A 81 -8.51 2.65 -3.66
N SER A 82 -8.89 1.38 -3.74
CA SER A 82 -9.47 0.62 -2.62
C SER A 82 -8.44 -0.26 -1.91
N THR A 83 -7.32 -0.61 -2.54
CA THR A 83 -6.20 -1.26 -1.86
C THR A 83 -5.05 -0.29 -1.79
N ILE A 84 -4.60 0.09 -0.60
CA ILE A 84 -3.57 1.11 -0.39
C ILE A 84 -2.39 0.46 0.31
N ILE A 85 -1.22 0.49 -0.34
CA ILE A 85 0.04 0.01 0.20
C ILE A 85 0.89 1.22 0.61
N THR A 86 1.44 1.20 1.81
CA THR A 86 2.33 2.26 2.33
C THR A 86 3.69 1.68 2.66
N MET A 87 4.75 2.39 2.27
CA MET A 87 6.14 2.06 2.63
C MET A 87 6.91 3.36 2.91
N VAL A 88 6.89 3.79 4.17
CA VAL A 88 7.49 5.08 4.59
C VAL A 88 8.49 4.89 5.75
N PRO A 89 9.36 5.90 6.02
CA PRO A 89 10.53 5.67 6.88
C PRO A 89 10.25 5.47 8.37
N THR A 90 9.22 6.12 8.93
CA THR A 90 8.99 6.14 10.39
C THR A 90 7.50 6.19 10.75
N GLY A 91 7.17 5.92 12.02
CA GLY A 91 5.81 6.00 12.55
C GLY A 91 5.15 7.35 12.31
N ARG A 92 5.88 8.46 12.48
CA ARG A 92 5.37 9.82 12.16
C ARG A 92 4.89 9.95 10.71
N HIS A 93 5.65 9.41 9.75
CA HIS A 93 5.23 9.44 8.35
C HIS A 93 3.99 8.57 8.11
N VAL A 94 3.83 7.46 8.83
CA VAL A 94 2.61 6.64 8.79
C VAL A 94 1.43 7.44 9.33
N GLU A 95 1.58 8.12 10.46
CA GLU A 95 0.54 9.02 11.00
C GLU A 95 0.17 10.12 10.00
N ASP A 96 1.14 10.78 9.37
CA ASP A 96 0.88 11.82 8.37
C ASP A 96 0.10 11.26 7.15
N VAL A 97 0.48 10.08 6.66
CA VAL A 97 -0.19 9.40 5.54
C VAL A 97 -1.65 9.08 5.85
N TYR A 98 -1.92 8.58 7.06
CA TYR A 98 -3.24 8.07 7.41
C TYR A 98 -4.14 9.07 8.13
N LEU A 99 -3.59 10.00 8.90
CA LEU A 99 -4.32 10.88 9.83
C LEU A 99 -4.07 12.38 9.61
N GLY A 100 -3.10 12.77 8.78
CA GLY A 100 -2.81 14.18 8.46
C GLY A 100 -3.93 14.91 7.70
N ASP A 101 -3.67 16.16 7.31
CA ASP A 101 -4.69 17.03 6.68
C ASP A 101 -5.10 16.60 5.27
N SER A 102 -4.19 15.96 4.53
CA SER A 102 -4.43 15.42 3.19
C SER A 102 -4.25 13.90 3.17
N SER A 103 -4.86 13.22 4.14
CA SER A 103 -4.59 11.82 4.46
C SER A 103 -5.65 10.83 3.95
N VAL A 104 -5.35 9.54 4.11
CA VAL A 104 -6.27 8.45 3.79
C VAL A 104 -7.60 8.58 4.55
N ILE A 105 -7.59 8.96 5.84
CA ILE A 105 -8.85 9.09 6.60
C ILE A 105 -9.75 10.20 6.04
N ARG A 106 -9.16 11.31 5.56
CA ARG A 106 -9.90 12.42 4.94
C ARG A 106 -10.59 12.00 3.65
N ALA A 107 -9.94 11.16 2.85
CA ALA A 107 -10.61 10.58 1.69
C ALA A 107 -11.77 9.68 2.11
N LEU A 108 -11.57 8.83 3.11
CA LEU A 108 -12.60 7.90 3.59
C LEU A 108 -13.83 8.63 4.10
N GLU A 109 -13.68 9.75 4.81
CA GLU A 109 -14.79 10.60 5.26
C GLU A 109 -15.71 11.08 4.12
N THR A 110 -15.20 11.18 2.88
CA THR A 110 -15.98 11.59 1.70
C THR A 110 -16.60 10.43 0.91
N LEU A 111 -16.19 9.19 1.18
CA LEU A 111 -16.62 8.01 0.45
C LEU A 111 -17.88 7.41 1.07
N ASP A 112 -18.68 6.71 0.27
CA ASP A 112 -19.84 5.97 0.79
C ASP A 112 -19.42 4.74 1.62
N GLU A 113 -20.37 4.14 2.36
CA GLU A 113 -20.10 3.01 3.25
C GLU A 113 -19.52 1.78 2.53
N GLN A 114 -19.99 1.49 1.31
CA GLN A 114 -19.50 0.37 0.51
C GLN A 114 -18.05 0.61 0.10
N GLN A 115 -17.72 1.83 -0.31
CA GLN A 115 -16.38 2.26 -0.68
C GLN A 115 -15.41 2.25 0.51
N ARG A 116 -15.86 2.65 1.70
CA ARG A 116 -15.05 2.60 2.93
C ARG A 116 -14.76 1.17 3.36
N SER A 117 -15.78 0.32 3.44
CA SER A 117 -15.63 -1.10 3.83
C SER A 117 -14.84 -1.94 2.80
N ALA A 118 -14.89 -1.57 1.52
CA ALA A 118 -14.04 -2.15 0.50
C ALA A 118 -12.56 -1.73 0.66
N THR A 119 -12.26 -0.64 1.37
CA THR A 119 -10.88 -0.14 1.49
C THR A 119 -10.03 -1.00 2.41
N LEU A 120 -8.89 -1.46 1.89
CA LEU A 120 -7.89 -2.25 2.58
C LEU A 120 -6.56 -1.49 2.60
N CYS A 121 -6.09 -1.15 3.78
CA CYS A 121 -4.81 -0.48 3.99
C CYS A 121 -3.74 -1.50 4.45
N LEU A 122 -2.57 -1.45 3.82
CA LEU A 122 -1.45 -2.35 4.05
C LEU A 122 -0.21 -1.50 4.36
N ASP A 123 0.12 -1.32 5.63
CA ASP A 123 1.33 -0.59 6.03
C ASP A 123 2.52 -1.55 6.09
N GLN A 124 3.47 -1.38 5.18
CA GLN A 124 4.68 -2.20 5.10
C GLN A 124 5.89 -1.57 5.78
N SER A 125 5.68 -0.43 6.43
CA SER A 125 6.70 0.29 7.19
C SER A 125 7.12 -0.52 8.42
N THR A 126 8.38 -0.36 8.84
CA THR A 126 8.84 -0.93 10.12
C THR A 126 8.78 0.15 11.17
N ILE A 127 7.71 0.12 11.98
CA ILE A 127 7.37 1.17 12.95
C ILE A 127 7.03 0.56 14.32
N GLU A 128 6.72 1.41 15.28
CA GLU A 128 6.24 1.01 16.59
C GLU A 128 4.83 0.40 16.50
N GLN A 129 4.59 -0.67 17.26
CA GLN A 129 3.28 -1.34 17.31
C GLN A 129 2.18 -0.41 17.84
N SER A 130 2.53 0.52 18.73
CA SER A 130 1.61 1.53 19.27
C SER A 130 1.07 2.46 18.17
N VAL A 131 1.94 2.93 17.27
CA VAL A 131 1.55 3.78 16.13
C VAL A 131 0.61 3.03 15.20
N SER A 132 0.97 1.81 14.80
CA SER A 132 0.12 0.99 13.93
C SER A 132 -1.27 0.74 14.55
N ARG A 133 -1.33 0.42 15.85
CA ARG A 133 -2.59 0.23 16.57
C ARG A 133 -3.42 1.50 16.66
N TYR A 134 -2.78 2.64 16.91
CA TYR A 134 -3.45 3.94 16.97
C TYR A 134 -4.08 4.31 15.63
N VAL A 135 -3.32 4.19 14.53
CA VAL A 135 -3.80 4.47 13.18
C VAL A 135 -4.96 3.54 12.80
N ALA A 136 -4.85 2.24 13.08
CA ALA A 136 -5.93 1.29 12.78
C ALA A 136 -7.21 1.59 13.58
N LEU A 137 -7.09 2.01 14.84
CA LEU A 137 -8.23 2.40 15.65
C LEU A 137 -8.99 3.57 14.99
N LYS A 138 -8.27 4.56 14.48
CA LYS A 138 -8.85 5.70 13.74
C LYS A 138 -9.43 5.31 12.39
N LEU A 139 -8.76 4.45 11.62
CA LEU A 139 -9.32 3.97 10.35
C LEU A 139 -10.61 3.17 10.54
N ARG A 140 -10.71 2.36 11.60
CA ARG A 140 -11.92 1.58 11.89
C ARG A 140 -13.14 2.44 12.19
N GLU A 141 -12.97 3.65 12.72
CA GLU A 141 -14.07 4.62 12.90
C GLU A 141 -14.74 4.98 11.54
N THR A 142 -14.02 4.83 10.42
CA THR A 142 -14.57 5.03 9.07
C THR A 142 -15.14 3.75 8.41
N GLY A 143 -14.86 2.58 8.99
CA GLY A 143 -15.20 1.27 8.42
C GLY A 143 -14.11 0.63 7.55
N ALA A 144 -12.98 1.30 7.33
CA ALA A 144 -11.82 0.72 6.65
C ALA A 144 -10.97 -0.14 7.62
N ASP A 145 -10.17 -1.04 7.05
CA ASP A 145 -9.27 -1.91 7.83
C ASP A 145 -7.80 -1.67 7.49
N LEU A 146 -6.92 -1.91 8.47
CA LEU A 146 -5.46 -1.78 8.35
C LEU A 146 -4.80 -3.09 8.77
N LEU A 147 -3.85 -3.55 7.95
CA LEU A 147 -2.90 -4.59 8.32
C LEU A 147 -1.50 -3.99 8.47
N ASP A 148 -0.80 -4.32 9.55
CA ASP A 148 0.65 -4.14 9.61
C ASP A 148 1.31 -5.29 8.85
N ALA A 149 2.08 -4.97 7.83
CA ALA A 149 2.73 -5.92 6.92
C ALA A 149 4.22 -5.61 6.71
N PRO A 150 5.02 -5.41 7.79
CA PRO A 150 6.45 -5.11 7.68
C PRO A 150 7.22 -6.18 6.90
N VAL A 151 8.34 -5.76 6.31
CA VAL A 151 9.11 -6.58 5.36
C VAL A 151 10.54 -6.84 5.82
N SER A 152 11.07 -8.01 5.47
CA SER A 152 12.48 -8.43 5.60
C SER A 152 13.08 -8.74 4.24
N GLY A 153 14.38 -8.47 4.07
CA GLY A 153 15.13 -8.69 2.82
C GLY A 153 15.81 -7.43 2.25
N GLY A 154 15.47 -6.25 2.80
CA GLY A 154 16.06 -4.97 2.40
C GLY A 154 15.84 -4.62 0.93
N VAL A 155 16.65 -3.69 0.42
CA VAL A 155 16.56 -3.20 -0.97
C VAL A 155 16.76 -4.33 -1.99
N ILE A 156 17.67 -5.27 -1.71
CA ILE A 156 17.92 -6.43 -2.58
C ILE A 156 16.67 -7.30 -2.67
N GLY A 157 16.07 -7.66 -1.53
CA GLY A 157 14.83 -8.44 -1.50
C GLY A 157 13.67 -7.71 -2.18
N ALA A 158 13.58 -6.38 -2.02
CA ALA A 158 12.58 -5.55 -2.68
C ALA A 158 12.77 -5.54 -4.20
N ARG A 159 14.01 -5.41 -4.70
CA ARG A 159 14.38 -5.48 -6.12
C ARG A 159 14.02 -6.84 -6.73
N ASP A 160 14.39 -7.91 -6.05
CA ASP A 160 14.23 -9.27 -6.55
C ASP A 160 12.80 -9.81 -6.34
N GLY A 161 11.95 -9.05 -5.64
CA GLY A 161 10.59 -9.46 -5.28
C GLY A 161 10.59 -10.74 -4.43
N THR A 162 11.53 -10.81 -3.48
CA THR A 162 11.76 -11.97 -2.61
C THR A 162 11.65 -11.63 -1.12
N LEU A 163 10.96 -10.52 -0.80
CA LEU A 163 10.73 -10.11 0.58
C LEU A 163 10.04 -11.21 1.39
N ALA A 164 10.34 -11.26 2.68
CA ALA A 164 9.50 -11.94 3.65
C ALA A 164 8.58 -10.88 4.28
N ILE A 165 7.27 -11.06 4.14
CA ILE A 165 6.25 -10.16 4.66
C ILE A 165 5.56 -10.85 5.83
N MET A 166 5.53 -10.20 6.98
CA MET A 166 4.83 -10.67 8.19
C MET A 166 3.63 -9.79 8.44
N VAL A 167 2.43 -10.38 8.49
CA VAL A 167 1.18 -9.64 8.47
C VAL A 167 0.43 -9.84 9.78
N GLY A 168 0.20 -8.75 10.51
CA GLY A 168 -0.72 -8.68 11.64
C GLY A 168 -2.04 -8.02 11.23
N GLY A 169 -3.14 -8.44 11.85
CA GLY A 169 -4.47 -7.86 11.70
C GLY A 169 -5.57 -8.90 11.50
N ASN A 170 -6.71 -8.45 10.95
CA ASN A 170 -7.87 -9.32 10.77
C ASN A 170 -7.57 -10.42 9.73
N LYS A 171 -7.93 -11.67 10.04
CA LYS A 171 -7.68 -12.83 9.17
C LYS A 171 -8.32 -12.72 7.79
N ARG A 172 -9.56 -12.23 7.71
CA ARG A 172 -10.28 -12.03 6.44
C ARG A 172 -9.60 -10.96 5.58
N SER A 173 -9.14 -9.89 6.20
CA SER A 173 -8.37 -8.85 5.51
C SER A 173 -7.00 -9.36 5.06
N PHE A 174 -6.34 -10.22 5.85
CA PHE A 174 -5.12 -10.92 5.43
C PHE A 174 -5.34 -11.73 4.16
N GLU A 175 -6.40 -12.54 4.10
CA GLU A 175 -6.72 -13.34 2.91
C GLU A 175 -6.95 -12.47 1.67
N ARG A 176 -7.62 -11.32 1.83
CA ARG A 176 -7.78 -10.31 0.78
C ARG A 176 -6.45 -9.65 0.38
N ALA A 177 -5.51 -9.51 1.31
CA ALA A 177 -4.23 -8.84 1.08
C ALA A 177 -3.23 -9.71 0.28
N VAL A 178 -3.30 -11.03 0.44
CA VAL A 178 -2.32 -11.99 -0.13
C VAL A 178 -2.05 -11.76 -1.63
N PRO A 179 -3.04 -11.58 -2.52
CA PRO A 179 -2.80 -11.34 -3.94
C PRO A 179 -1.97 -10.09 -4.23
N TYR A 180 -2.06 -9.06 -3.39
CA TYR A 180 -1.33 -7.80 -3.53
C TYR A 180 0.08 -7.88 -2.92
N LEU A 181 0.28 -8.72 -1.89
CA LEU A 181 1.57 -8.89 -1.21
C LEU A 181 2.49 -9.88 -1.93
N GLN A 182 1.94 -10.97 -2.47
CA GLN A 182 2.68 -12.05 -3.13
C GLN A 182 3.60 -11.58 -4.28
N PRO A 183 3.20 -10.66 -5.17
CA PRO A 183 4.08 -10.13 -6.21
C PRO A 183 5.43 -9.61 -5.70
N MET A 184 5.47 -9.08 -4.49
CA MET A 184 6.65 -8.44 -3.92
C MET A 184 7.48 -9.40 -3.03
N ALA A 185 7.01 -10.62 -2.83
CA ALA A 185 7.47 -11.49 -1.75
C ALA A 185 7.80 -12.91 -2.19
N ARG A 186 8.76 -13.51 -1.49
CA ARG A 186 8.96 -14.97 -1.50
C ARG A 186 8.04 -15.65 -0.49
N LYS A 187 7.75 -14.97 0.63
CA LYS A 187 6.92 -15.53 1.70
C LYS A 187 6.03 -14.44 2.30
N VAL A 188 4.74 -14.74 2.44
CA VAL A 188 3.76 -13.91 3.16
C VAL A 188 3.22 -14.74 4.31
N THR A 189 3.39 -14.27 5.55
CA THR A 189 3.07 -15.03 6.76
C THR A 189 2.03 -14.27 7.58
N TYR A 190 0.93 -14.95 7.95
CA TYR A 190 -0.02 -14.41 8.93
C TYR A 190 0.54 -14.60 10.34
N CYS A 191 0.66 -13.52 11.10
CA CYS A 191 1.30 -13.49 12.42
C CYS A 191 0.32 -13.35 13.58
N GLY A 192 -0.97 -13.12 13.30
CA GLY A 192 -2.01 -12.94 14.31
C GLY A 192 -2.63 -11.54 14.23
N ASP A 193 -3.02 -11.01 15.39
CA ASP A 193 -3.70 -9.71 15.49
C ASP A 193 -2.82 -8.52 15.11
N LEU A 194 -3.43 -7.34 15.03
CA LEU A 194 -2.74 -6.11 14.67
C LEU A 194 -1.55 -5.81 15.60
N GLY A 195 -0.40 -5.53 14.99
CA GLY A 195 0.90 -5.34 15.62
C GLY A 195 1.71 -6.64 15.77
N ALA A 196 1.15 -7.82 15.45
CA ALA A 196 1.88 -9.08 15.49
C ALA A 196 2.87 -9.24 14.34
N GLY A 197 2.62 -8.62 13.18
CA GLY A 197 3.57 -8.59 12.07
C GLY A 197 4.84 -7.81 12.46
N LEU A 198 4.65 -6.65 13.08
CA LEU A 198 5.73 -5.84 13.67
C LEU A 198 6.47 -6.58 14.80
N ALA A 199 5.76 -7.27 15.69
CA ALA A 199 6.38 -8.10 16.74
C ALA A 199 7.28 -9.20 16.14
N ALA A 200 6.76 -9.92 15.13
CA ALA A 200 7.50 -10.97 14.45
C ALA A 200 8.74 -10.41 13.73
N LYS A 201 8.65 -9.20 13.18
CA LYS A 201 9.78 -8.52 12.53
C LYS A 201 10.92 -8.22 13.48
N ILE A 202 10.61 -7.74 14.67
CA ILE A 202 11.61 -7.43 15.70
C ILE A 202 12.26 -8.71 16.22
N SER A 203 11.50 -9.82 16.27
CA SER A 203 11.98 -11.11 16.76
C SER A 203 12.85 -11.86 15.73
N ASN A 204 12.66 -11.62 14.43
CA ASN A 204 13.39 -12.24 13.31
C ASN A 204 14.71 -11.51 12.96
N LYS A 205 15.52 -11.15 13.97
CA LYS A 205 16.85 -10.54 13.72
C LYS A 205 17.86 -11.57 13.22
#